data_AF-A0A7V3D4D7-F1
#
_entry.id   AF-A0A7V3D4D7-F1
#
_cell.length_a   1.000
_cell.length_b   1.000
_cell.length_c   1.000
_cell.angle_alpha   90.00
_cell.angle_beta   90.00
_cell.angle_gamma   90.00
#
_symmetry.space_group_name_H-M   'P 1'
#
loop_
_entity.id
_entity.type
_entity.pdbx_description
1 polymer ?
#
loop_
_entity_poly.entity_id
_entity_poly.type
_entity_poly.pdbx_seq_one_letter_code
_entity_poly.pdbx_strand_id
1 'polypeptide(L)'
;MPRSFQPAVEKLEERTTPVTFGYAWPDAEHLTLSFAPDGTGTVGAASSSLFQLLNSSFPSTAAWQSEILRAFQTWAVQANINFGLVADQGLPFGTQGPPQGDARFGDIRIGTYPLASEVIALSLPYAPTEGTWTGDIKLNSAVAFAPGNAAAGYNLFTVLLHE
;
A
#
# COMPACT_ATOMS: atom_id res chain seq x y z
N MET A 1 38.07 13.82 50.86
CA MET A 1 37.64 12.40 50.72
C MET A 1 37.22 12.17 49.28
N PRO A 2 37.79 11.20 48.54
CA PRO A 2 37.40 10.98 47.16
C PRO A 2 36.12 10.14 47.11
N ARG A 3 35.13 10.60 46.35
CA ARG A 3 33.89 9.85 46.11
C ARG A 3 34.21 8.63 45.22
N SER A 4 33.86 7.45 45.71
CA SER A 4 33.87 6.21 44.93
C SER A 4 32.79 6.31 43.85
N PHE A 5 33.20 6.15 42.59
CA PHE A 5 32.29 5.96 41.46
C PHE A 5 31.99 4.46 41.38
N GLN A 6 30.72 4.07 41.53
CA GLN A 6 30.28 2.69 41.35
C GLN A 6 29.65 2.57 39.96
N PRO A 7 30.22 1.79 39.03
CA PRO A 7 29.57 1.50 37.77
C PRO A 7 28.25 0.76 38.01
N ALA A 8 27.15 1.26 37.45
CA ALA A 8 25.88 0.57 37.43
C ALA A 8 25.58 0.08 36.01
N VAL A 9 24.93 -1.07 35.90
CA VAL A 9 24.45 -1.58 34.61
C VAL A 9 23.07 -0.99 34.37
N GLU A 10 22.95 -0.11 33.38
CA GLU A 10 21.68 0.41 32.90
C GLU A 10 21.18 -0.49 31.76
N LYS A 11 19.92 -0.92 31.85
CA LYS A 11 19.28 -1.67 30.76
C LYS A 11 18.96 -0.67 29.65
N LEU A 12 19.65 -0.80 28.52
CA LEU A 12 19.31 -0.05 27.31
C LEU A 12 17.87 -0.35 26.89
N GLU A 13 17.20 0.67 26.37
CA GLU A 13 15.87 0.53 25.79
C GLU A 13 15.84 -0.55 24.71
N GLU A 14 14.74 -1.28 24.66
CA GLU A 14 14.56 -2.37 23.70
C GLU A 14 14.49 -1.79 22.28
N ARG A 15 15.49 -2.09 21.44
CA ARG A 15 15.48 -1.75 20.02
C ARG A 15 14.75 -2.82 19.21
N THR A 16 13.51 -3.10 19.58
CA THR A 16 12.61 -3.81 18.68
C THR A 16 12.21 -2.86 17.56
N THR A 17 13.01 -2.84 16.50
CA THR A 17 12.57 -2.27 15.24
C THR A 17 11.55 -3.23 14.61
N PRO A 18 10.53 -2.73 13.90
CA PRO A 18 9.76 -3.57 12.99
C PRO A 18 10.72 -4.41 12.14
N VAL A 19 10.34 -5.65 11.87
CA VAL A 19 11.15 -6.56 11.06
C VAL A 19 11.47 -5.90 9.72
N THR A 20 12.75 -5.93 9.31
CA THR A 20 13.13 -5.59 7.94
C THR A 20 12.70 -6.77 7.06
N PHE A 21 11.45 -6.73 6.58
CA PHE A 21 10.89 -7.73 5.68
C PHE A 21 10.90 -7.21 4.24
N GLY A 22 11.23 -8.07 3.28
CA GLY A 22 11.30 -7.72 1.85
C GLY A 22 12.62 -7.06 1.43
N TYR A 23 12.68 -6.67 0.15
CA TYR A 23 13.77 -5.89 -0.43
C TYR A 23 13.39 -4.40 -0.48
N ALA A 24 14.37 -3.51 -0.38
CA ALA A 24 14.13 -2.08 -0.59
C ALA A 24 13.90 -1.79 -2.09
N TRP A 25 13.07 -0.78 -2.37
CA TRP A 25 12.92 -0.24 -3.72
C TRP A 25 14.27 0.30 -4.25
N PRO A 26 14.66 0.00 -5.50
CA PRO A 26 15.92 0.47 -6.06
C PRO A 26 16.01 2.01 -6.17
N ASP A 27 14.92 2.66 -6.55
CA ASP A 27 14.81 4.13 -6.62
C ASP A 27 13.61 4.61 -5.81
N ALA A 28 13.75 4.64 -4.49
CA ALA A 28 12.64 4.97 -3.59
C ALA A 28 12.20 6.45 -3.64
N GLU A 29 13.02 7.34 -4.22
CA GLU A 29 12.74 8.77 -4.34
C GLU A 29 11.85 9.11 -5.55
N HIS A 30 11.56 8.14 -6.42
CA HIS A 30 10.75 8.31 -7.63
C HIS A 30 9.68 7.23 -7.79
N LEU A 31 9.13 6.72 -6.69
CA LEU A 31 8.04 5.75 -6.77
C LEU A 31 6.79 6.40 -7.37
N THR A 32 6.02 5.62 -8.11
CA THR A 32 4.76 6.04 -8.69
C THR A 32 3.60 5.20 -8.19
N LEU A 33 2.44 5.84 -8.04
CA LEU A 33 1.20 5.23 -7.60
C LEU A 33 0.16 5.35 -8.70
N SER A 34 -0.65 4.31 -8.91
CA SER A 34 -1.82 4.39 -9.78
C SER A 34 -3.03 3.65 -9.22
N PHE A 35 -4.22 4.05 -9.65
CA PHE A 35 -5.48 3.40 -9.30
C PHE A 35 -5.99 2.62 -10.50
N ALA A 36 -6.00 1.29 -10.41
CA ALA A 36 -6.43 0.43 -11.50
C ALA A 36 -7.94 0.62 -11.78
N PRO A 37 -8.34 0.92 -13.04
CA PRO A 37 -9.74 1.10 -13.38
C PRO A 37 -10.54 -0.20 -13.20
N ASP A 38 -11.86 -0.05 -13.09
CA ASP A 38 -12.76 -1.20 -13.09
C ASP A 38 -12.61 -2.01 -14.38
N GLY A 39 -12.71 -3.34 -14.28
CA GLY A 39 -12.51 -4.26 -15.39
C GLY A 39 -11.06 -4.71 -15.60
N THR A 40 -10.08 -4.05 -14.97
CA THR A 40 -8.66 -4.45 -15.04
C THR A 40 -8.50 -5.91 -14.61
N GLY A 41 -7.93 -6.75 -15.48
CA GLY A 41 -7.80 -8.19 -15.23
C GLY A 41 -6.94 -8.49 -14.01
N THR A 42 -7.35 -9.47 -13.23
CA THR A 42 -6.69 -9.88 -11.98
C THR A 42 -6.21 -11.33 -12.05
N VAL A 43 -5.79 -11.93 -10.92
CA VAL A 43 -5.45 -13.36 -10.86
C VAL A 43 -6.71 -14.18 -11.17
N GLY A 44 -6.62 -15.06 -12.17
CA GLY A 44 -7.73 -15.90 -12.60
C GLY A 44 -8.72 -15.14 -13.49
N ALA A 45 -10.02 -15.41 -13.31
CA ALA A 45 -11.09 -14.84 -14.14
C ALA A 45 -11.73 -13.57 -13.56
N ALA A 46 -11.22 -13.06 -12.42
CA ALA A 46 -11.75 -11.87 -11.79
C ALA A 46 -11.19 -10.58 -12.42
N SER A 47 -11.87 -9.47 -12.18
CA SER A 47 -11.42 -8.12 -12.56
C SER A 47 -11.56 -7.17 -11.37
N SER A 48 -10.74 -6.12 -11.38
CA SER A 48 -10.82 -5.02 -10.41
C SER A 48 -12.19 -4.35 -10.49
N SER A 49 -12.73 -4.01 -9.34
CA SER A 49 -13.96 -3.22 -9.14
C SER A 49 -13.71 -2.04 -8.20
N LEU A 50 -12.47 -1.51 -8.17
CA LEU A 50 -12.01 -0.49 -7.25
C LEU A 50 -12.90 0.76 -7.24
N PHE A 51 -13.16 1.33 -8.42
CA PHE A 51 -13.93 2.56 -8.54
C PHE A 51 -15.40 2.29 -8.17
N GLN A 52 -15.99 1.19 -8.65
CA GLN A 52 -17.34 0.79 -8.26
C GLN A 52 -17.47 0.62 -6.75
N LEU A 53 -16.55 -0.12 -6.11
CA LEU A 53 -16.56 -0.39 -4.68
C LEU A 53 -16.45 0.91 -3.88
N LEU A 54 -15.43 1.72 -4.14
CA LEU A 54 -15.17 2.90 -3.32
C LEU A 54 -16.14 4.05 -3.62
N ASN A 55 -16.62 4.21 -4.86
CA ASN A 55 -17.67 5.19 -5.16
C ASN A 55 -19.02 4.84 -4.51
N SER A 56 -19.27 3.56 -4.17
CA SER A 56 -20.46 3.17 -3.42
C SER A 56 -20.39 3.56 -1.93
N SER A 57 -19.18 3.73 -1.39
CA SER A 57 -18.94 3.95 0.05
C SER A 57 -18.46 5.36 0.40
N PHE A 58 -18.04 6.14 -0.61
CA PHE A 58 -17.52 7.49 -0.45
C PHE A 58 -18.28 8.49 -1.34
N PRO A 59 -18.36 9.76 -0.95
CA PRO A 59 -19.13 10.77 -1.67
C PRO A 59 -18.58 11.11 -3.07
N SER A 60 -17.31 10.81 -3.34
CA SER A 60 -16.70 11.00 -4.66
C SER A 60 -15.41 10.18 -4.83
N THR A 61 -14.98 10.04 -6.08
CA THR A 61 -13.67 9.45 -6.42
C THR A 61 -12.52 10.14 -5.70
N ALA A 62 -12.53 11.49 -5.70
CA ALA A 62 -11.50 12.29 -5.06
C ALA A 62 -11.44 12.07 -3.54
N ALA A 63 -12.58 11.77 -2.90
CA ALA A 63 -12.64 11.58 -1.45
C ALA A 63 -11.87 10.33 -1.01
N TRP A 64 -12.11 9.17 -1.65
CA TRP A 64 -11.38 7.96 -1.28
C TRP A 64 -9.93 7.97 -1.79
N GLN A 65 -9.66 8.57 -2.95
CA GLN A 65 -8.28 8.73 -3.43
C GLN A 65 -7.46 9.56 -2.45
N SER A 66 -8.05 10.61 -1.86
CA SER A 66 -7.38 11.43 -0.84
C SER A 66 -7.07 10.64 0.43
N GLU A 67 -7.95 9.73 0.87
CA GLU A 67 -7.65 8.85 2.02
C GLU A 67 -6.48 7.92 1.74
N ILE A 68 -6.42 7.33 0.55
CA ILE A 68 -5.31 6.47 0.13
C ILE A 68 -4.02 7.29 0.04
N LEU A 69 -4.03 8.40 -0.68
CA LEU A 69 -2.85 9.28 -0.82
C LEU A 69 -2.35 9.81 0.53
N ARG A 70 -3.25 10.06 1.48
CA ARG A 70 -2.89 10.44 2.85
C ARG A 70 -2.11 9.33 3.57
N ALA A 71 -2.43 8.06 3.34
CA ALA A 71 -1.67 6.94 3.88
C ALA A 71 -0.22 6.91 3.33
N PHE A 72 -0.07 7.01 2.01
CA PHE A 72 1.25 7.10 1.36
C PHE A 72 2.05 8.31 1.82
N GLN A 73 1.40 9.48 1.93
CA GLN A 73 2.03 10.70 2.43
C GLN A 73 2.53 10.56 3.88
N THR A 74 1.84 9.75 4.70
CA THR A 74 2.27 9.50 6.09
C THR A 74 3.62 8.79 6.12
N TRP A 75 3.83 7.80 5.24
CA TRP A 75 5.14 7.16 5.08
C TRP A 75 6.20 8.10 4.50
N ALA A 76 5.86 8.87 3.46
CA ALA A 76 6.80 9.81 2.82
C ALA A 76 7.33 10.90 3.76
N VAL A 77 6.57 11.30 4.80
CA VAL A 77 7.06 12.26 5.80
C VAL A 77 8.07 11.64 6.78
N GLN A 78 8.04 10.32 6.95
CA GLN A 78 8.87 9.61 7.94
C GLN A 78 10.04 8.83 7.31
N ALA A 79 10.06 8.70 5.99
CA ALA A 79 11.07 7.95 5.24
C ALA A 79 11.59 8.77 4.05
N ASN A 80 12.80 8.46 3.59
CA ASN A 80 13.38 9.10 2.40
C ASN A 80 12.81 8.47 1.12
N ILE A 81 11.50 8.62 0.91
CA ILE A 81 10.74 8.07 -0.21
C ILE A 81 9.79 9.14 -0.75
N ASN A 82 9.51 9.13 -2.06
CA ASN A 82 8.49 10.00 -2.65
C ASN A 82 7.57 9.22 -3.57
N PHE A 83 6.32 9.69 -3.68
CA PHE A 83 5.30 9.09 -4.53
C PHE A 83 4.76 10.12 -5.54
N GLY A 84 4.82 9.79 -6.83
CA GLY A 84 4.14 10.50 -7.90
C GLY A 84 2.87 9.78 -8.33
N LEU A 85 1.74 10.49 -8.39
CA LEU A 85 0.51 9.91 -8.94
C LEU A 85 0.58 9.87 -10.48
N VAL A 86 0.34 8.69 -11.07
CA VAL A 86 0.26 8.49 -12.53
C VAL A 86 -1.05 7.83 -12.93
N ALA A 87 -1.38 7.90 -14.22
CA ALA A 87 -2.55 7.22 -14.77
C ALA A 87 -2.30 5.70 -14.88
N ASP A 88 -3.34 4.90 -14.71
CA ASP A 88 -3.32 3.46 -14.96
C ASP A 88 -4.04 3.17 -16.29
N GLN A 89 -3.37 2.47 -17.21
CA GLN A 89 -3.97 2.11 -18.51
C GLN A 89 -4.92 0.90 -18.46
N GLY A 90 -5.13 0.30 -17.28
CA GLY A 90 -6.06 -0.82 -17.09
C GLY A 90 -5.57 -2.16 -17.65
N LEU A 91 -4.25 -2.29 -17.86
CA LEU A 91 -3.66 -3.57 -18.25
C LEU A 91 -3.75 -4.58 -17.10
N PRO A 92 -3.96 -5.88 -17.38
CA PRO A 92 -4.03 -6.89 -16.35
C PRO A 92 -2.86 -6.81 -15.37
N PHE A 93 -3.12 -7.02 -14.07
CA PHE A 93 -2.07 -7.11 -13.08
C PHE A 93 -1.08 -8.23 -13.44
N GLY A 94 0.21 -8.00 -13.18
CA GLY A 94 1.27 -8.92 -13.60
C GLY A 94 1.58 -8.91 -15.11
N THR A 95 1.05 -7.95 -15.87
CA THR A 95 1.46 -7.76 -17.27
C THR A 95 2.98 -7.59 -17.33
N GLN A 96 3.66 -8.41 -18.14
CA GLN A 96 5.13 -8.40 -18.22
C GLN A 96 5.67 -6.98 -18.42
N GLY A 97 6.64 -6.59 -17.58
CA GLY A 97 7.23 -5.26 -17.54
C GLY A 97 8.29 -5.17 -16.44
N PRO A 98 9.01 -4.03 -16.35
CA PRO A 98 9.95 -3.80 -15.27
C PRO A 98 9.22 -3.69 -13.92
N PRO A 99 9.86 -4.10 -12.82
CA PRO A 99 9.29 -3.96 -11.47
C PRO A 99 9.22 -2.49 -11.00
N GLN A 100 9.88 -1.56 -11.70
CA GLN A 100 9.83 -0.14 -11.42
C GLN A 100 9.97 0.67 -12.73
N GLY A 101 9.29 1.81 -12.83
CA GLY A 101 9.36 2.75 -13.94
C GLY A 101 8.56 2.32 -15.17
N ASP A 102 7.53 1.49 -15.01
CA ASP A 102 6.65 1.14 -16.13
C ASP A 102 5.81 2.36 -16.53
N ALA A 103 5.80 2.74 -17.81
CA ALA A 103 5.06 3.91 -18.26
C ALA A 103 3.53 3.69 -18.35
N ARG A 104 3.05 2.45 -18.18
CA ARG A 104 1.66 2.06 -18.40
C ARG A 104 0.77 2.17 -17.16
N PHE A 105 1.39 2.19 -15.98
CA PHE A 105 0.75 2.24 -14.67
C PHE A 105 1.82 2.55 -13.61
N GLY A 106 1.42 2.83 -12.36
CA GLY A 106 2.37 3.11 -11.29
C GLY A 106 3.16 1.89 -10.85
N ASP A 107 4.30 2.13 -10.21
CA ASP A 107 5.10 1.10 -9.52
C ASP A 107 4.29 0.37 -8.45
N ILE A 108 3.40 1.11 -7.80
CA ILE A 108 2.42 0.62 -6.84
C ILE A 108 1.05 0.80 -7.49
N ARG A 109 0.36 -0.31 -7.74
CA ARG A 109 -1.01 -0.28 -8.28
C ARG A 109 -2.00 -0.69 -7.21
N ILE A 110 -3.00 0.16 -7.01
CA ILE A 110 -4.13 -0.15 -6.13
C ILE A 110 -5.25 -0.74 -6.96
N GLY A 111 -5.78 -1.89 -6.55
CA GLY A 111 -6.95 -2.50 -7.15
C GLY A 111 -7.80 -3.25 -6.13
N THR A 112 -8.89 -3.87 -6.58
CA THR A 112 -9.69 -4.76 -5.73
C THR A 112 -9.77 -6.17 -6.30
N TYR A 113 -9.85 -7.15 -5.40
CA TYR A 113 -9.89 -8.58 -5.70
C TYR A 113 -10.87 -9.26 -4.75
N PRO A 114 -11.66 -10.25 -5.18
CA PRO A 114 -12.41 -11.07 -4.24
C PRO A 114 -11.42 -11.92 -3.43
N LEU A 115 -11.29 -11.64 -2.15
CA LEU A 115 -10.45 -12.40 -1.21
C LEU A 115 -11.32 -13.13 -0.19
N ALA A 116 -10.72 -14.07 0.55
CA ALA A 116 -11.39 -14.76 1.65
C ALA A 116 -11.90 -13.76 2.70
N SER A 117 -12.96 -14.12 3.45
CA SER A 117 -13.64 -13.22 4.39
C SER A 117 -12.73 -12.69 5.50
N GLU A 118 -11.67 -13.41 5.82
CA GLU A 118 -10.70 -13.08 6.87
C GLU A 118 -9.57 -12.16 6.37
N VAL A 119 -9.50 -11.91 5.06
CA VAL A 119 -8.47 -11.08 4.42
C VAL A 119 -9.08 -9.75 4.00
N ILE A 120 -8.59 -8.64 4.54
CA ILE A 120 -9.11 -7.30 4.26
C ILE A 120 -8.42 -6.71 3.02
N ALA A 121 -7.11 -6.92 2.92
CA ALA A 121 -6.28 -6.51 1.80
C ALA A 121 -5.06 -7.43 1.70
N LEU A 122 -4.33 -7.32 0.59
CA LEU A 122 -3.09 -8.03 0.34
C LEU A 122 -2.13 -7.09 -0.40
N SER A 123 -0.94 -6.92 0.13
CA SER A 123 0.19 -6.27 -0.52
C SER A 123 1.24 -7.28 -0.98
N LEU A 124 1.92 -6.96 -2.07
CA LEU A 124 3.18 -7.61 -2.45
C LEU A 124 4.33 -6.61 -2.26
N PRO A 125 5.27 -6.84 -1.32
CA PRO A 125 6.38 -5.92 -1.14
C PRO A 125 7.28 -5.88 -2.38
N TYR A 126 8.26 -4.98 -2.38
CA TYR A 126 9.24 -4.97 -3.46
C TYR A 126 9.97 -6.32 -3.57
N ALA A 127 9.96 -6.89 -4.77
CA ALA A 127 10.49 -8.21 -5.09
C ALA A 127 11.15 -8.18 -6.49
N PRO A 128 12.50 -8.31 -6.57
CA PRO A 128 13.24 -8.14 -7.83
C PRO A 128 12.84 -9.09 -8.97
N THR A 129 12.22 -10.23 -8.63
CA THR A 129 11.90 -11.31 -9.57
C THR A 129 10.42 -11.39 -9.95
N GLU A 130 9.57 -10.55 -9.37
CA GLU A 130 8.11 -10.62 -9.57
C GLU A 130 7.60 -9.67 -10.66
N GLY A 131 8.49 -8.87 -11.25
CA GLY A 131 8.13 -7.89 -12.28
C GLY A 131 7.08 -6.92 -11.78
N THR A 132 6.05 -6.67 -12.57
CA THR A 132 4.97 -5.69 -12.28
C THR A 132 3.96 -6.15 -11.23
N TRP A 133 4.11 -7.34 -10.66
CA TRP A 133 3.36 -7.73 -9.46
C TRP A 133 3.85 -7.04 -8.20
N THR A 134 5.07 -6.54 -8.24
CA THR A 134 5.70 -5.91 -7.10
C THR A 134 4.98 -4.62 -6.75
N GLY A 135 4.85 -4.31 -5.46
CA GLY A 135 4.19 -3.08 -4.99
C GLY A 135 2.66 -3.10 -5.09
N ASP A 136 2.04 -4.06 -5.79
CA ASP A 136 0.58 -4.11 -5.89
C ASP A 136 -0.08 -4.21 -4.51
N ILE A 137 -1.11 -3.38 -4.28
CA ILE A 137 -2.01 -3.47 -3.14
C ILE A 137 -3.42 -3.81 -3.63
N LYS A 138 -3.98 -4.87 -3.07
CA LYS A 138 -5.23 -5.49 -3.49
C LYS A 138 -6.20 -5.47 -2.33
N LEU A 139 -7.20 -4.59 -2.40
CA LEU A 139 -8.27 -4.51 -1.41
C LEU A 139 -9.29 -5.64 -1.64
N ASN A 140 -9.86 -6.21 -0.58
CA ASN A 140 -10.90 -7.21 -0.72
C ASN A 140 -12.21 -6.58 -1.21
N SER A 141 -12.68 -6.98 -2.40
CA SER A 141 -13.94 -6.50 -2.96
C SER A 141 -15.19 -7.04 -2.26
N ALA A 142 -15.04 -8.03 -1.38
CA ALA A 142 -16.13 -8.63 -0.61
C ALA A 142 -16.43 -7.91 0.73
N VAL A 143 -15.64 -6.89 1.10
CA VAL A 143 -15.84 -6.13 2.34
C VAL A 143 -16.07 -4.65 2.05
N ALA A 144 -16.73 -3.95 2.98
CA ALA A 144 -16.96 -2.52 2.87
C ALA A 144 -15.78 -1.72 3.46
N PHE A 145 -15.44 -0.62 2.80
CA PHE A 145 -14.47 0.36 3.29
C PHE A 145 -15.15 1.69 3.55
N ALA A 146 -14.68 2.44 4.54
CA ALA A 146 -15.33 3.68 4.95
C ALA A 146 -14.32 4.77 5.37
N PRO A 147 -14.70 6.06 5.33
CA PRO A 147 -13.88 7.14 5.87
C PRO A 147 -13.85 7.09 7.40
N GLY A 148 -12.70 7.34 8.00
CA GLY A 148 -12.54 7.34 9.47
C GLY A 148 -13.01 6.05 10.16
N ASN A 149 -13.35 6.14 11.44
CA ASN A 149 -13.92 5.04 12.23
C ASN A 149 -15.44 4.93 12.01
N ALA A 150 -15.91 4.92 10.77
CA ALA A 150 -17.33 4.73 10.48
C ALA A 150 -17.76 3.30 10.83
N ALA A 151 -18.96 3.15 11.39
CA ALA A 151 -19.44 1.88 11.95
C ALA A 151 -19.69 0.77 10.90
N ALA A 152 -19.72 1.09 9.60
CA ALA A 152 -20.20 0.20 8.53
C ALA A 152 -19.10 -0.31 7.57
N GLY A 153 -17.81 -0.12 7.88
CA GLY A 153 -16.72 -0.62 7.03
C GLY A 153 -15.34 -0.46 7.66
N TYR A 154 -14.35 -1.12 7.06
CA TYR A 154 -12.95 -0.95 7.46
C TYR A 154 -12.47 0.45 7.13
N ASN A 155 -11.72 1.09 8.04
CA ASN A 155 -11.16 2.40 7.79
C ASN A 155 -10.14 2.33 6.64
N LEU A 156 -10.47 2.93 5.49
CA LEU A 156 -9.66 2.82 4.28
C LEU A 156 -8.22 3.32 4.50
N PHE A 157 -8.06 4.46 5.17
CA PHE A 157 -6.75 5.00 5.47
C PHE A 157 -5.88 4.06 6.29
N THR A 158 -6.40 3.49 7.39
CA THR A 158 -5.64 2.60 8.26
C THR A 158 -5.28 1.30 7.54
N VAL A 159 -6.18 0.79 6.68
CA VAL A 159 -5.86 -0.37 5.83
C VAL A 159 -4.70 -0.03 4.89
N LEU A 160 -4.78 1.08 4.14
CA LEU A 160 -3.68 1.46 3.22
C LEU A 160 -2.41 1.96 3.91
N LEU A 161 -2.48 2.34 5.19
CA LEU A 161 -1.28 2.66 5.96
C LEU A 161 -0.56 1.39 6.42
N HIS A 162 -1.32 0.31 6.62
CA HIS A 162 -0.82 -1.00 7.02
C HIS A 162 -0.20 -1.76 5.84
N GLU A 163 -0.90 -1.78 4.70
CA GLU A 163 -0.42 -2.34 3.44
C GLU A 163 0.71 -1.51 2.81
#